data_AF-A0A5J4WX00-F1
#
_entry.id   AF-A0A5J4WX00-F1
#
_cell.length_a   1.000
_cell.length_b   1.000
_cell.length_c   1.000
_cell.angle_alpha   90.00
_cell.angle_beta   90.00
_cell.angle_gamma   90.00
#
_symmetry.space_group_name_H-M   'P 1'
#
loop_
_entity.id
_entity.type
_entity.pdbx_description
1 polymer ?
#
loop_
_entity_poly.entity_id
_entity_poly.type
_entity_poly.pdbx_seq_one_letter_code
_entity_poly.pdbx_strand_id
1 'polypeptide(L)'
;MENKLYAAEERRQWFDLALLLTPTMAQAETTPHVAIDDHPIDKENSRKDLLENLQDRVPRDDLIDKNIIRGGLPASLQPQAEDLKQNLAKAQLYHSLEKREDKDDLINRNIIHQTGAPDRFAQQAESLAKEKVKKDLNQSLQSRSDKQELVDKNIIRQPGVPDRFVQQADALSKEKLKKDLHNNLQSRTDKQDLIDKNIIHGELPADKQAQADQLKINLAKQQLKRNLEQRPAAEELEGKGVQGAEAKKDDK
;
A
#
# COMPACT_ATOMS: atom_id res chain seq x y z
N MET A 1 15.54 -20.74 -41.49
CA MET A 1 14.88 -21.38 -42.65
C MET A 1 14.75 -22.87 -42.38
N GLU A 2 13.98 -23.30 -41.37
CA GLU A 2 14.00 -24.72 -40.93
C GLU A 2 12.65 -25.20 -40.38
N ASN A 3 11.52 -24.70 -40.89
CA ASN A 3 10.21 -25.22 -40.46
C ASN A 3 9.21 -25.35 -41.62
N LYS A 4 9.69 -25.87 -42.75
CA LYS A 4 8.84 -26.24 -43.91
C LYS A 4 9.00 -27.69 -44.36
N LEU A 5 9.71 -28.52 -43.60
CA LEU A 5 9.95 -29.93 -43.95
C LEU A 5 9.13 -30.94 -43.14
N TYR A 6 8.40 -30.54 -42.09
CA TYR A 6 7.61 -31.46 -41.27
C TYR A 6 6.14 -31.64 -41.73
N ALA A 7 5.72 -30.98 -42.80
CA ALA A 7 4.33 -31.01 -43.28
C ALA A 7 4.10 -31.97 -44.48
N ALA A 8 5.13 -32.67 -44.94
CA ALA A 8 5.08 -33.50 -46.15
C ALA A 8 5.09 -35.01 -45.89
N GLU A 9 5.33 -35.47 -44.65
CA GLU A 9 5.49 -36.91 -44.36
C GLU A 9 4.27 -37.59 -43.72
N GLU A 10 3.29 -36.85 -43.18
CA GLU A 10 2.07 -37.47 -42.61
C GLU A 10 0.95 -37.71 -43.63
N ARG A 11 1.03 -37.17 -44.85
CA ARG A 11 0.05 -37.44 -45.93
C ARG A 11 0.35 -38.69 -46.75
N ARG A 12 1.48 -39.38 -46.50
CA ARG A 12 1.84 -40.63 -47.18
C ARG A 12 1.44 -41.90 -46.44
N GLN A 13 0.96 -41.82 -45.20
CA GLN A 13 0.51 -43.00 -44.44
C GLN A 13 -1.00 -43.30 -44.56
N TRP A 14 -1.77 -42.46 -45.28
CA TRP A 14 -3.22 -42.68 -45.44
C TRP A 14 -3.65 -43.16 -46.84
N PHE A 15 -2.72 -43.27 -47.81
CA PHE A 15 -3.06 -43.71 -49.17
C PHE A 15 -2.62 -45.15 -49.53
N ASP A 16 -1.75 -45.80 -48.75
CA ASP A 16 -1.30 -47.16 -49.03
C ASP A 16 -2.13 -48.27 -48.36
N LEU A 17 -3.20 -47.93 -47.64
CA LEU A 17 -4.15 -48.91 -47.07
C LEU A 17 -5.51 -48.95 -47.81
N ALA A 18 -5.54 -48.52 -49.07
CA ALA A 18 -6.77 -48.46 -49.88
C ALA A 18 -6.75 -49.37 -51.13
N LEU A 19 -5.70 -50.18 -51.33
CA LEU A 19 -5.49 -50.88 -52.62
C LEU A 19 -5.14 -52.37 -52.53
N LEU A 20 -5.40 -53.04 -51.41
CA LEU A 20 -5.16 -54.48 -51.27
C LEU A 20 -6.23 -55.14 -50.39
N LEU A 21 -7.48 -55.18 -50.88
CA LEU A 21 -8.40 -56.28 -50.59
C LEU A 21 -9.61 -56.23 -51.53
N THR A 22 -9.47 -56.83 -52.70
CA THR A 22 -10.62 -57.40 -53.40
C THR A 22 -10.52 -58.92 -53.28
N PRO A 23 -11.60 -59.58 -52.82
CA PRO A 23 -12.00 -60.86 -53.34
C PRO A 23 -13.41 -60.71 -53.94
N THR A 24 -13.56 -60.83 -55.25
CA THR A 24 -13.91 -62.08 -55.95
C THR A 24 -15.18 -62.73 -55.44
N MET A 25 -16.12 -62.78 -56.38
CA MET A 25 -17.48 -63.29 -56.36
C MET A 25 -17.76 -64.58 -55.56
N ALA A 26 -19.06 -64.73 -55.31
CA ALA A 26 -19.79 -65.93 -54.96
C ALA A 26 -19.86 -66.20 -53.45
N GLN A 27 -20.98 -65.81 -52.84
CA GLN A 27 -22.05 -66.75 -52.49
C GLN A 27 -23.14 -66.05 -51.68
N ALA A 28 -24.38 -66.44 -52.01
CA ALA A 28 -25.60 -66.31 -51.23
C ALA A 28 -26.09 -64.90 -50.85
N GLU A 29 -27.14 -64.49 -51.55
CA GLU A 29 -28.18 -63.61 -51.03
C GLU A 29 -28.78 -64.24 -49.74
N THR A 30 -28.14 -64.06 -48.59
CA THR A 30 -28.83 -64.16 -47.32
C THR A 30 -29.45 -62.81 -47.04
N THR A 31 -30.64 -62.61 -47.62
CA THR A 31 -31.68 -61.89 -46.88
C THR A 31 -31.66 -62.43 -45.45
N PRO A 32 -31.70 -61.60 -44.39
CA PRO A 32 -32.14 -62.11 -43.12
C PRO A 32 -33.60 -62.46 -43.35
N HIS A 33 -33.84 -63.69 -43.80
CA HIS A 33 -35.11 -64.36 -43.62
C HIS A 33 -35.30 -64.28 -42.11
N VAL A 34 -36.11 -63.32 -41.67
CA VAL A 34 -36.71 -63.36 -40.34
C VAL A 34 -37.37 -64.72 -40.33
N ALA A 35 -36.71 -65.69 -39.70
CA ALA A 35 -37.35 -66.93 -39.37
C ALA A 35 -38.54 -66.48 -38.54
N ILE A 36 -39.74 -66.54 -39.13
CA ILE A 36 -40.94 -66.54 -38.32
C ILE A 36 -40.77 -67.83 -37.53
N ASP A 37 -40.32 -67.68 -36.28
CA ASP A 37 -40.28 -68.78 -35.35
C ASP A 37 -41.73 -69.28 -35.23
N ASP A 38 -42.05 -70.35 -35.97
CA ASP A 38 -43.30 -71.10 -35.85
C ASP A 38 -43.31 -71.97 -34.57
N HIS A 39 -42.38 -71.73 -33.64
CA HIS A 39 -42.45 -72.22 -32.28
C HIS A 39 -43.75 -71.70 -31.66
N PRO A 40 -44.57 -72.56 -31.02
CA PRO A 40 -45.78 -72.10 -30.35
C PRO A 40 -45.35 -71.02 -29.35
N ILE A 41 -45.75 -69.77 -29.60
CA ILE A 41 -45.45 -68.64 -28.72
C ILE A 41 -45.85 -69.08 -27.33
N ASP A 42 -44.85 -69.33 -26.48
CA ASP A 42 -45.08 -69.82 -25.14
C ASP A 42 -45.59 -68.62 -24.34
N LYS A 43 -46.90 -68.38 -24.45
CA LYS A 43 -47.56 -67.12 -24.08
C LYS A 43 -47.27 -66.72 -22.65
N GLU A 44 -46.98 -67.68 -21.78
CA GLU A 44 -46.59 -67.43 -20.39
C GLU A 44 -45.16 -66.93 -20.24
N ASN A 45 -44.18 -67.51 -20.94
CA ASN A 45 -42.79 -67.08 -20.83
C ASN A 45 -42.57 -65.74 -21.53
N SER A 46 -43.12 -65.56 -22.74
CA SER A 46 -43.10 -64.24 -23.39
C SER A 46 -43.81 -63.17 -22.57
N ARG A 47 -44.87 -63.53 -21.83
CA ARG A 47 -45.56 -62.60 -20.92
C ARG A 47 -44.71 -62.26 -19.70
N LYS A 48 -43.96 -63.21 -19.13
CA LYS A 48 -43.04 -62.94 -18.02
C LYS A 48 -41.91 -62.03 -18.47
N ASP A 49 -41.29 -62.29 -19.61
CA ASP A 49 -40.21 -61.47 -20.17
C ASP A 49 -40.71 -60.05 -20.51
N LEU A 50 -41.91 -59.92 -21.05
CA LEU A 50 -42.54 -58.61 -21.29
C LEU A 50 -42.83 -57.88 -19.98
N LEU A 51 -43.30 -58.58 -18.94
CA LEU A 51 -43.55 -57.98 -17.63
C LEU A 51 -42.26 -57.52 -16.96
N GLU A 52 -41.17 -58.26 -17.09
CA GLU A 52 -39.84 -57.89 -16.60
C GLU A 52 -39.31 -56.65 -17.34
N ASN A 53 -39.36 -56.65 -18.68
CA ASN A 53 -38.95 -55.48 -19.49
C ASN A 53 -39.84 -54.25 -19.28
N LEU A 54 -41.09 -54.42 -18.86
CA LEU A 54 -41.98 -53.31 -18.51
C LEU A 54 -41.72 -52.74 -17.11
N GLN A 55 -41.15 -53.53 -16.19
CA GLN A 55 -40.79 -53.07 -14.84
C GLN A 55 -39.60 -52.12 -14.86
N ASP A 56 -38.62 -52.36 -15.74
CA ASP A 56 -37.42 -51.52 -15.89
C ASP A 56 -37.60 -50.38 -16.92
N ARG A 57 -38.84 -50.08 -17.28
CA ARG A 57 -39.14 -49.06 -18.27
C ARG A 57 -38.85 -47.67 -17.71
N VAL A 58 -37.87 -46.98 -18.30
CA VAL A 58 -37.60 -45.57 -18.04
C VAL A 58 -38.89 -44.75 -18.26
N PRO A 59 -39.28 -43.88 -17.30
CA PRO A 59 -40.49 -43.10 -17.44
C PRO A 59 -40.39 -42.19 -18.67
N ARG A 60 -41.55 -41.93 -19.28
CA ARG A 60 -41.62 -41.15 -20.53
C ARG A 60 -41.02 -39.76 -20.37
N ASP A 61 -41.16 -39.15 -19.20
CA ASP A 61 -40.66 -37.81 -18.92
C ASP A 61 -39.12 -37.78 -18.87
N ASP A 62 -38.48 -38.78 -18.27
CA ASP A 62 -37.01 -38.93 -18.31
C ASP A 62 -36.48 -39.11 -19.73
N LEU A 63 -37.22 -39.79 -20.60
CA LEU A 63 -36.87 -39.93 -22.02
C LEU A 63 -37.04 -38.61 -22.79
N ILE A 64 -37.96 -37.74 -22.36
CA ILE A 64 -38.13 -36.38 -22.90
C ILE A 64 -37.01 -35.46 -22.43
N ASP A 65 -36.66 -35.51 -21.14
CA ASP A 65 -35.60 -34.69 -20.56
C ASP A 65 -34.21 -35.06 -21.10
N LYS A 66 -33.99 -36.35 -21.37
CA LYS A 66 -32.78 -36.85 -22.06
C LYS A 66 -32.81 -36.64 -23.57
N ASN A 67 -33.85 -35.99 -24.11
CA ASN A 67 -34.05 -35.72 -25.54
C ASN A 67 -34.06 -36.98 -26.43
N ILE A 68 -34.45 -38.12 -25.86
CA ILE A 68 -34.56 -39.42 -26.55
C ILE A 68 -35.91 -39.54 -27.24
N ILE A 69 -36.98 -39.05 -26.60
CA ILE A 69 -38.33 -38.97 -27.16
C ILE A 69 -38.79 -37.52 -27.11
N ARG A 70 -39.29 -36.98 -28.22
CA ARG A 70 -39.80 -35.59 -28.24
C ARG A 70 -41.14 -35.51 -27.53
N GLY A 71 -41.24 -34.67 -26.50
CA GLY A 71 -42.39 -34.57 -25.62
C GLY A 71 -43.54 -33.68 -26.12
N GLY A 72 -44.77 -34.06 -25.76
CA GLY A 72 -45.93 -33.17 -25.51
C GLY A 72 -46.56 -32.37 -26.64
N LEU A 73 -45.82 -31.95 -27.67
CA LEU A 73 -46.34 -31.15 -28.78
C LEU A 73 -46.47 -31.98 -30.07
N PRO A 74 -47.50 -31.75 -30.90
CA PRO A 74 -47.63 -32.40 -32.19
C PRO A 74 -46.42 -32.05 -33.08
N ALA A 75 -45.97 -32.99 -33.92
CA ALA A 75 -44.77 -32.84 -34.75
C ALA A 75 -44.74 -31.54 -35.59
N SER A 76 -45.91 -31.02 -35.96
CA SER A 76 -46.05 -29.77 -36.71
C SER A 76 -45.74 -28.50 -35.89
N LEU A 77 -45.89 -28.52 -34.56
CA LEU A 77 -45.68 -27.36 -33.66
C LEU A 77 -44.33 -27.41 -32.93
N GLN A 78 -43.64 -28.55 -32.97
CA GLN A 78 -42.31 -28.72 -32.41
C GLN A 78 -41.27 -27.71 -32.93
N PRO A 79 -41.12 -27.47 -34.25
CA PRO A 79 -40.15 -26.49 -34.73
C PRO A 79 -40.46 -25.08 -34.21
N GLN A 80 -41.75 -24.71 -34.15
CA GLN A 80 -42.18 -23.41 -33.62
C GLN A 80 -41.90 -23.27 -32.12
N ALA A 81 -42.06 -24.35 -31.35
CA ALA A 81 -41.75 -24.35 -29.93
C ALA A 81 -40.24 -24.26 -29.65
N GLU A 82 -39.41 -24.94 -30.46
CA GLU A 82 -37.95 -24.82 -30.40
C GLU A 82 -37.48 -23.42 -30.80
N ASP A 83 -38.04 -22.87 -31.88
CA ASP A 83 -37.78 -21.50 -32.34
C ASP A 83 -38.14 -20.47 -31.26
N LEU A 84 -39.30 -20.63 -30.61
CA LEU A 84 -39.73 -19.75 -29.54
C LEU A 84 -38.79 -19.84 -28.32
N LYS A 85 -38.37 -21.05 -27.93
CA LYS A 85 -37.38 -21.24 -26.86
C LYS A 85 -36.05 -20.58 -27.20
N GLN A 86 -35.56 -20.75 -28.43
CA GLN A 86 -34.35 -20.09 -28.89
C GLN A 86 -34.49 -18.57 -28.90
N ASN A 87 -35.65 -18.04 -29.34
CA ASN A 87 -35.92 -16.62 -29.38
C ASN A 87 -36.01 -16.02 -27.97
N LEU A 88 -36.61 -16.74 -27.02
CA LEU A 88 -36.65 -16.33 -25.61
C LEU A 88 -35.23 -16.30 -25.02
N ALA A 89 -34.44 -17.36 -25.25
CA ALA A 89 -33.05 -17.41 -24.79
C ALA A 89 -32.19 -16.28 -25.41
N LYS A 90 -32.38 -15.98 -26.70
CA LYS A 90 -31.75 -14.84 -27.38
C LYS A 90 -32.17 -13.53 -26.74
N ALA A 91 -33.46 -13.30 -26.50
CA ALA A 91 -33.96 -12.08 -25.88
C ALA A 91 -33.39 -11.88 -24.46
N GLN A 92 -33.31 -12.94 -23.65
CA GLN A 92 -32.69 -12.89 -22.32
C GLN A 92 -31.19 -12.57 -22.39
N LEU A 93 -30.48 -13.16 -23.35
CA LEU A 93 -29.06 -12.88 -23.58
C LEU A 93 -28.85 -11.42 -24.01
N TYR A 94 -29.65 -10.90 -24.95
CA TYR A 94 -29.59 -9.49 -25.34
C TYR A 94 -29.82 -8.56 -24.16
N HIS A 95 -30.83 -8.85 -23.33
CA HIS A 95 -31.10 -8.06 -22.13
C HIS A 95 -29.94 -8.08 -21.13
N SER A 96 -29.29 -9.23 -20.95
CA SER A 96 -28.15 -9.39 -20.05
C SER A 96 -26.89 -8.71 -20.59
N LEU A 97 -26.70 -8.72 -21.91
CA LEU A 97 -25.58 -8.04 -22.57
C LEU A 97 -25.75 -6.52 -22.59
N GLU A 98 -26.98 -6.02 -22.66
CA GLU A 98 -27.26 -4.58 -22.56
C GLU A 98 -26.96 -4.04 -21.15
N LYS A 99 -27.23 -4.85 -20.12
CA LYS A 99 -26.95 -4.52 -18.72
C LYS A 99 -25.54 -4.84 -18.26
N ARG A 100 -24.68 -5.37 -19.12
CA ARG A 100 -23.31 -5.74 -18.73
C ARG A 100 -22.53 -4.48 -18.40
N GLU A 101 -21.75 -4.54 -17.33
CA GLU A 101 -20.84 -3.47 -16.98
C GLU A 101 -19.67 -3.43 -17.96
N ASP A 102 -19.12 -2.23 -18.16
CA ASP A 102 -17.96 -2.06 -19.01
C ASP A 102 -16.73 -2.73 -18.39
N LYS A 103 -15.78 -3.12 -19.24
CA LYS A 103 -14.54 -3.77 -18.79
C LYS A 103 -13.79 -2.90 -17.76
N ASP A 104 -13.76 -1.59 -17.98
CA ASP A 104 -13.07 -0.65 -17.09
C ASP A 104 -13.75 -0.58 -15.72
N ASP A 105 -15.08 -0.67 -15.64
CA ASP A 105 -15.79 -0.75 -14.37
C ASP A 105 -15.44 -2.03 -13.60
N LEU A 106 -15.32 -3.16 -14.31
CA LEU A 106 -14.89 -4.42 -13.71
C LEU A 106 -13.44 -4.37 -13.23
N ILE A 107 -12.55 -3.64 -13.92
CA ILE A 107 -11.17 -3.40 -13.47
C ILE A 107 -11.15 -2.51 -12.22
N ASN A 108 -11.93 -1.43 -12.22
CA ASN A 108 -12.03 -0.50 -11.09
C ASN A 108 -12.58 -1.19 -9.83
N ARG A 109 -13.50 -2.14 -10.00
CA ARG A 109 -14.02 -2.98 -8.92
C ARG A 109 -13.09 -4.14 -8.55
N ASN A 110 -11.92 -4.24 -9.18
CA ASN A 110 -10.92 -5.28 -8.97
C ASN A 110 -11.47 -6.70 -9.21
N ILE A 111 -12.44 -6.84 -10.12
CA ILE A 111 -12.98 -8.12 -10.59
C ILE A 111 -12.10 -8.67 -11.71
N ILE A 112 -11.64 -7.80 -12.62
CA ILE A 112 -10.66 -8.14 -13.66
C ILE A 112 -9.33 -7.48 -13.30
N HIS A 113 -8.27 -8.27 -13.15
CA HIS A 113 -6.93 -7.75 -12.86
C HIS A 113 -6.21 -7.37 -14.15
N GLN A 114 -5.98 -6.07 -14.37
CA GLN A 114 -5.18 -5.59 -15.49
C GLN A 114 -3.69 -5.59 -15.11
N THR A 115 -3.03 -6.73 -15.29
CA THR A 115 -1.60 -6.90 -14.97
C THR A 115 -0.67 -6.58 -16.15
N GLY A 116 -1.23 -6.19 -17.30
CA GLY A 116 -0.49 -5.96 -18.56
C GLY A 116 0.06 -7.24 -19.21
N ALA A 117 0.01 -8.37 -18.52
CA ALA A 117 0.34 -9.69 -19.01
C ALA A 117 -0.91 -10.41 -19.55
N PRO A 118 -0.75 -11.42 -20.43
CA PRO A 118 -1.86 -12.31 -20.82
C PRO A 118 -2.50 -12.99 -19.60
N ASP A 119 -3.80 -13.28 -19.66
CA ASP A 119 -4.59 -13.84 -18.54
C ASP A 119 -3.96 -15.10 -17.93
N ARG A 120 -3.31 -15.93 -18.74
CA ARG A 120 -2.61 -17.15 -18.30
C ARG A 120 -1.48 -16.87 -17.30
N PHE A 121 -0.90 -15.68 -17.35
CA PHE A 121 0.19 -15.24 -16.46
C PHE A 121 -0.25 -14.17 -15.47
N ALA A 122 -1.54 -13.81 -15.42
CA ALA A 122 -2.04 -12.75 -14.55
C ALA A 122 -1.67 -12.99 -13.08
N GLN A 123 -1.79 -14.23 -12.61
CA GLN A 123 -1.40 -14.61 -11.23
C GLN A 123 0.10 -14.45 -10.98
N GLN A 124 0.95 -14.84 -11.94
CA GLN A 124 2.40 -14.69 -11.82
C GLN A 124 2.84 -13.22 -11.87
N ALA A 125 2.19 -12.43 -12.72
CA ALA A 125 2.43 -10.99 -12.80
C ALA A 125 2.02 -10.28 -11.49
N GLU A 126 0.89 -10.67 -10.90
CA GLU A 126 0.44 -10.15 -9.60
C GLU A 126 1.38 -10.58 -8.47
N SER A 127 1.82 -11.84 -8.43
CA SER A 127 2.77 -12.30 -7.41
C SER A 127 4.09 -11.55 -7.52
N LEU A 128 4.60 -11.34 -8.73
CA LEU A 128 5.81 -10.56 -8.97
C LEU A 128 5.64 -9.10 -8.53
N ALA A 129 4.48 -8.48 -8.81
CA ALA A 129 4.18 -7.13 -8.35
C ALA A 129 4.17 -7.04 -6.82
N LYS A 130 3.54 -8.00 -6.14
CA LYS A 130 3.54 -8.11 -4.68
C LYS A 130 4.96 -8.29 -4.13
N GLU A 131 5.80 -9.12 -4.76
CA GLU A 131 7.18 -9.31 -4.34
C GLU A 131 8.03 -8.05 -4.50
N LYS A 132 7.84 -7.29 -5.59
CA LYS A 132 8.49 -5.99 -5.77
C LYS A 132 8.08 -5.03 -4.66
N VAL A 133 6.78 -4.85 -4.42
CA VAL A 133 6.28 -4.00 -3.34
C VAL A 133 6.81 -4.45 -1.98
N LYS A 134 6.88 -5.76 -1.71
CA LYS A 134 7.45 -6.32 -0.49
C LYS A 134 8.94 -5.97 -0.34
N LYS A 135 9.71 -6.10 -1.42
CA LYS A 135 11.13 -5.75 -1.44
C LYS A 135 11.33 -4.26 -1.18
N ASP A 136 10.57 -3.41 -1.87
CA ASP A 136 10.65 -1.95 -1.74
C ASP A 136 10.23 -1.49 -0.33
N LEU A 137 9.18 -2.11 0.22
CA LEU A 137 8.74 -1.87 1.59
C LEU A 137 9.82 -2.29 2.60
N ASN A 138 10.43 -3.47 2.43
CA ASN A 138 11.51 -3.91 3.30
C ASN A 138 12.71 -2.97 3.24
N GLN A 139 13.10 -2.51 2.05
CA GLN A 139 14.17 -1.53 1.89
C GLN A 139 13.82 -0.21 2.60
N SER A 140 12.58 0.26 2.46
CA SER A 140 12.10 1.49 3.12
C SER A 140 12.01 1.36 4.64
N LEU A 141 11.70 0.16 5.15
CA LEU A 141 11.69 -0.12 6.58
C LEU A 141 13.10 -0.20 7.17
N GLN A 142 14.08 -0.69 6.41
CA GLN A 142 15.48 -0.73 6.82
C GLN A 142 16.11 0.66 6.90
N SER A 143 15.73 1.58 6.00
CA SER A 143 16.20 2.97 6.00
C SER A 143 15.30 3.93 6.80
N ARG A 144 14.37 3.40 7.59
CA ARG A 144 13.43 4.20 8.35
C ARG A 144 14.16 4.97 9.46
N SER A 145 14.01 6.29 9.48
CA SER A 145 14.49 7.13 10.57
C SER A 145 13.84 6.77 11.91
N ASP A 146 14.63 6.86 12.98
CA ASP A 146 14.17 6.67 14.33
C ASP A 146 13.20 7.77 14.75
N LYS A 147 12.30 7.44 15.70
CA LYS A 147 11.33 8.40 16.22
C LYS A 147 12.02 9.63 16.81
N GLN A 148 13.17 9.46 17.45
CA GLN A 148 13.94 10.57 18.02
C GLN A 148 14.46 11.50 16.92
N GLU A 149 15.02 10.96 15.84
CA GLU A 149 15.47 11.77 14.70
C GLU A 149 14.32 12.58 14.09
N LEU A 150 13.10 12.02 14.04
CA LEU A 150 11.93 12.72 13.54
C LEU A 150 11.46 13.84 14.49
N VAL A 151 11.66 13.69 15.80
CA VAL A 151 11.42 14.75 16.79
C VAL A 151 12.46 15.86 16.64
N ASP A 152 13.74 15.50 16.51
CA ASP A 152 14.83 16.46 16.35
C ASP A 152 14.70 17.26 15.05
N LYS A 153 14.20 16.62 13.98
CA LYS A 153 13.85 17.29 12.72
C LYS A 153 12.53 18.07 12.75
N ASN A 154 11.88 18.19 13.91
CA ASN A 154 10.57 18.84 14.10
C ASN A 154 9.43 18.28 13.21
N ILE A 155 9.56 17.04 12.73
CA ILE A 155 8.51 16.34 12.00
C ILE A 155 7.45 15.84 13.00
N ILE A 156 7.90 15.28 14.13
CA ILE A 156 7.05 14.94 15.27
C ILE A 156 7.19 16.03 16.33
N ARG A 157 6.15 16.85 16.50
CA ARG A 157 6.23 18.07 17.35
C ARG A 157 6.17 17.77 18.85
N GLN A 158 5.33 16.82 19.26
CA GLN A 158 5.11 16.51 20.67
C GLN A 158 5.13 15.00 20.91
N PRO A 159 6.30 14.42 21.22
CA PRO A 159 6.37 13.01 21.58
C PRO A 159 5.59 12.77 22.88
N GLY A 160 4.65 11.82 22.85
CA GLY A 160 3.87 11.41 24.04
C GLY A 160 2.46 11.99 24.12
N VAL A 161 2.12 12.97 23.28
CA VAL A 161 0.74 13.44 23.13
C VAL A 161 0.03 12.60 22.05
N PRO A 162 -1.19 12.10 22.30
CA PRO A 162 -1.96 11.41 21.26
C PRO A 162 -2.22 12.32 20.06
N ASP A 163 -2.15 11.78 18.83
CA ASP A 163 -2.25 12.55 17.57
C ASP A 163 -3.46 13.49 17.51
N ARG A 164 -4.61 13.04 18.04
CA ARG A 164 -5.85 13.85 18.12
C ARG A 164 -5.71 15.16 18.91
N PHE A 165 -4.74 15.23 19.82
CA PHE A 165 -4.52 16.38 20.70
C PHE A 165 -3.25 17.16 20.38
N VAL A 166 -2.42 16.72 19.43
CA VAL A 166 -1.16 17.41 19.10
C VAL A 166 -1.39 18.87 18.74
N GLN A 167 -2.42 19.16 17.96
CA GLN A 167 -2.76 20.53 17.58
C GLN A 167 -3.19 21.39 18.77
N GLN A 168 -4.00 20.83 19.67
CA GLN A 168 -4.46 21.54 20.87
C GLN A 168 -3.30 21.78 21.85
N ALA A 169 -2.43 20.79 22.01
CA ALA A 169 -1.25 20.89 22.86
C ALA A 169 -0.24 21.91 22.30
N ASP A 170 -0.06 21.98 20.98
CA ASP A 170 0.75 23.00 20.31
C ASP A 170 0.13 24.41 20.44
N ALA A 171 -1.19 24.52 20.32
CA ALA A 171 -1.88 25.80 20.52
C ALA A 171 -1.72 26.28 21.97
N LEU A 172 -1.89 25.38 22.94
CA LEU A 172 -1.73 25.67 24.35
C LEU A 172 -0.29 26.06 24.71
N SER A 173 0.71 25.35 24.17
CA SER A 173 2.12 25.69 24.42
C SER A 173 2.47 27.07 23.87
N LYS A 174 1.97 27.41 22.68
CA LYS A 174 2.12 28.75 22.09
C LYS A 174 1.43 29.83 22.91
N GLU A 175 0.21 29.59 23.39
CA GLU A 175 -0.48 30.55 24.24
C GLU A 175 0.23 30.79 25.57
N LYS A 176 0.70 29.72 26.22
CA LYS A 176 1.51 29.83 27.44
C LYS A 176 2.75 30.66 27.19
N LEU A 177 3.51 30.33 26.14
CA LEU A 177 4.70 31.09 25.76
C LEU A 177 4.36 32.56 25.46
N LYS A 178 3.26 32.83 24.76
CA LYS A 178 2.81 34.20 24.46
C LYS A 178 2.50 34.97 25.75
N LYS A 179 1.81 34.35 26.70
CA LYS A 179 1.48 34.96 27.99
C LYS A 179 2.74 35.22 28.83
N ASP A 180 3.65 34.26 28.87
CA ASP A 180 4.92 34.39 29.60
C ASP A 180 5.79 35.49 28.99
N LEU A 181 5.90 35.54 27.66
CA LEU A 181 6.59 36.62 26.96
C LEU A 181 5.92 37.98 27.22
N HIS A 182 4.59 38.04 27.22
CA HIS A 182 3.86 39.27 27.52
C HIS A 182 4.18 39.79 28.92
N ASN A 183 4.14 38.93 29.93
CA ASN A 183 4.47 39.30 31.31
C ASN A 183 5.93 39.78 31.44
N ASN A 184 6.88 39.06 30.83
CA ASN A 184 8.30 39.43 30.85
C ASN A 184 8.57 40.77 30.14
N LEU A 185 7.81 41.07 29.09
CA LEU A 185 7.91 42.35 28.37
C LEU A 185 7.27 43.50 29.13
N GLN A 186 6.21 43.25 29.91
CA GLN A 186 5.61 44.27 30.78
C GLN A 186 6.55 44.67 31.91
N SER A 187 7.26 43.71 32.51
CA SER A 187 8.25 43.97 33.56
C SER A 187 9.64 44.26 33.00
N ARG A 188 9.74 44.70 31.75
CA ARG A 188 11.03 44.96 31.11
C ARG A 188 11.70 46.14 31.81
N THR A 189 12.90 45.90 32.32
CA THR A 189 13.73 46.92 32.96
C THR A 189 14.25 47.92 31.92
N ASP A 190 14.23 49.20 32.27
CA ASP A 190 14.73 50.26 31.42
C ASP A 190 16.24 50.18 31.23
N LYS A 191 16.73 50.75 30.13
CA LYS A 191 18.17 50.78 29.83
C LYS A 191 18.97 51.45 30.95
N GLN A 192 18.42 52.51 31.54
CA GLN A 192 19.10 53.24 32.61
C GLN A 192 19.27 52.40 33.86
N ASP A 193 18.21 51.70 34.30
CA ASP A 193 18.26 50.76 35.41
C ASP A 193 19.31 49.64 35.18
N LEU A 194 19.52 49.22 33.93
CA LEU A 194 20.56 48.24 33.58
C LEU A 194 21.98 48.83 33.64
N ILE A 195 22.14 50.13 33.35
CA ILE A 195 23.41 50.86 33.52
C ILE A 195 23.70 51.02 35.02
N ASP A 196 22.69 51.39 35.80
CA ASP A 196 22.81 51.58 37.24
C ASP A 196 23.14 50.27 37.97
N LYS A 197 22.59 49.15 37.50
CA LYS A 197 22.95 47.79 37.95
C LYS A 197 24.28 47.29 37.40
N ASN A 198 25.01 48.11 36.64
CA ASN A 198 26.28 47.78 36.01
C ASN A 198 26.23 46.52 35.12
N ILE A 199 25.09 46.29 34.46
CA ILE A 199 24.88 45.21 33.49
C ILE A 199 25.24 45.70 32.08
N ILE A 200 24.97 46.97 31.78
CA ILE A 200 25.35 47.63 30.53
C ILE A 200 26.37 48.73 30.84
N HIS A 201 27.56 48.64 30.28
CA HIS A 201 28.64 49.61 30.52
C HIS A 201 28.65 50.73 29.46
N GLY A 202 27.82 51.76 29.66
CA GLY A 202 27.86 53.00 28.86
C GLY A 202 26.93 53.06 27.64
N GLU A 203 26.97 54.21 26.94
CA GLU A 203 26.04 54.56 25.85
C GLU A 203 26.52 54.15 24.45
N LEU A 204 27.75 53.64 24.35
CA LEU A 204 28.34 53.24 23.08
C LEU A 204 27.61 52.04 22.46
N PRO A 205 27.63 51.90 21.12
CA PRO A 205 27.12 50.71 20.44
C PRO A 205 27.81 49.44 20.95
N ALA A 206 27.06 48.33 21.04
CA ALA A 206 27.53 47.05 21.60
C ALA A 206 28.88 46.60 21.01
N ASP A 207 29.06 46.77 19.70
CA ASP A 207 30.26 46.34 18.98
C ASP A 207 31.55 47.06 19.44
N LYS A 208 31.43 48.28 20.00
CA LYS A 208 32.57 49.10 20.47
C LYS A 208 32.74 49.07 21.98
N GLN A 209 31.78 48.53 22.71
CA GLN A 209 31.71 48.59 24.16
C GLN A 209 32.88 47.84 24.81
N ALA A 210 33.15 46.61 24.36
CA ALA A 210 34.25 45.80 24.88
C ALA A 210 35.62 46.47 24.70
N GLN A 211 35.87 47.08 23.53
CA GLN A 211 37.12 47.79 23.26
C GLN A 211 37.24 49.05 24.13
N ALA A 212 36.15 49.81 24.27
CA ALA A 212 36.13 51.00 25.11
C ALA A 212 36.38 50.65 26.58
N ASP A 213 35.80 49.56 27.08
CA ASP A 213 36.00 49.12 28.47
C ASP A 213 37.42 48.63 28.69
N GLN A 214 38.00 47.87 27.76
CA GLN A 214 39.42 47.49 27.80
C GLN A 214 40.35 48.71 27.83
N LEU A 215 40.07 49.72 27.00
CA LEU A 215 40.83 50.97 26.98
C LEU A 215 40.72 51.72 28.31
N LYS A 216 39.51 51.84 28.87
CA LYS A 216 39.29 52.44 30.19
C LYS A 216 40.06 51.71 31.29
N ILE A 217 40.01 50.38 31.29
CA ILE A 217 40.75 49.55 32.26
C ILE A 217 42.26 49.78 32.11
N ASN A 218 42.78 49.78 30.88
CA ASN A 218 44.22 49.99 30.64
C ASN A 218 44.67 51.40 31.04
N LEU A 219 43.85 52.42 30.75
CA LEU A 219 44.12 53.79 31.17
C LEU A 219 44.14 53.91 32.70
N ALA A 220 43.14 53.34 33.38
CA ALA A 220 43.05 53.34 34.84
C ALA A 220 44.23 52.59 35.48
N LYS A 221 44.64 51.44 34.91
CA LYS A 221 45.83 50.69 35.34
C LYS A 221 47.11 51.52 35.24
N GLN A 222 47.29 52.24 34.13
CA GLN A 222 48.46 53.11 33.94
C GLN A 222 48.47 54.28 34.93
N GLN A 223 47.32 54.90 35.17
CA GLN A 223 47.18 55.97 36.17
C GLN A 223 47.48 55.47 37.59
N LEU A 224 46.90 54.34 38.00
CA LEU A 224 47.18 53.70 39.28
C LEU A 224 48.66 53.37 39.44
N LYS A 225 49.29 52.84 38.39
CA LYS A 225 50.72 52.52 38.42
C LYS A 225 51.57 53.77 38.73
N ARG A 226 51.32 54.90 38.05
CA ARG A 226 52.02 56.17 38.30
C ARG A 226 51.77 56.68 39.72
N ASN A 227 50.53 56.62 40.20
CA ASN A 227 50.17 57.06 41.55
C ASN A 227 50.85 56.20 42.63
N LEU A 228 51.05 54.91 42.37
CA LEU A 228 51.77 54.01 43.27
C LEU A 228 53.30 54.23 43.23
N GLU A 229 53.86 54.59 42.07
CA GLU A 229 55.28 54.95 41.93
C GLU A 229 55.61 56.27 42.65
N GLN A 230 54.67 57.23 42.64
CA GLN A 230 54.78 58.51 43.35
C GLN A 230 54.26 58.44 44.80
N ARG A 231 54.10 57.23 45.35
CA ARG A 231 53.60 57.06 46.71
C ARG A 231 54.65 57.63 47.69
N PRO A 232 54.29 58.64 48.51
CA PRO A 232 55.21 59.16 49.51
C PRO A 232 55.61 58.05 50.50
N ALA A 233 56.88 58.06 50.91
CA ALA A 233 57.38 57.16 51.93
C ALA A 233 56.66 57.40 53.26
N ALA A 234 56.66 56.41 54.15
CA ALA A 234 55.98 56.52 55.45
C ALA A 234 56.48 57.74 56.26
N GLU A 235 57.77 58.00 56.20
CA GLU A 235 58.45 59.13 56.85
C GLU A 235 57.94 60.50 56.37
N GLU A 236 57.63 60.64 55.06
CA GLU A 236 57.07 61.88 54.50
C GLU A 236 55.62 62.12 54.93
N LEU A 237 54.89 61.06 55.28
CA LEU A 237 53.52 61.13 55.79
C LEU A 237 53.48 61.48 57.28
N GLU A 238 54.49 61.05 58.06
CA GLU A 238 54.71 61.47 59.45
C GLU A 238 55.00 62.97 59.53
N GLY A 239 55.87 63.49 58.65
CA GLY A 239 56.15 64.93 58.56
C GLY A 239 54.94 65.79 58.16
N LYS A 240 53.92 65.19 57.52
CA LYS A 240 52.65 65.83 57.16
C LYS A 240 51.54 65.61 58.19
N GLY A 241 51.83 64.95 59.32
CA GLY A 241 50.88 64.73 60.42
C GLY A 241 49.74 63.77 60.11
N VAL A 242 49.90 62.89 59.11
CA VAL A 242 48.85 61.98 58.62
C VAL A 242 48.92 60.60 59.30
N GLN A 243 50.01 60.27 59.99
CA GLN A 243 50.12 59.08 60.84
C GLN A 243 50.11 59.45 62.32
N GLY A 244 49.29 58.72 63.07
CA GLY A 244 49.06 58.94 64.49
C GLY A 244 50.32 58.75 65.31
N ALA A 245 50.42 59.57 66.36
CA ALA A 245 51.32 59.39 67.48
C ALA A 245 51.45 57.92 67.87
N GLU A 246 52.68 57.47 68.05
CA GLU A 246 53.00 56.26 68.80
C GLU A 246 52.12 56.22 70.05
N ALA A 247 51.28 55.20 70.16
CA ALA A 247 50.63 54.87 71.41
C ALA A 247 51.74 54.65 72.44
N LYS A 248 51.91 55.62 73.35
CA LYS A 248 52.76 55.49 74.53
C LYS A 248 52.43 54.17 75.20
N LYS A 249 53.36 53.22 75.16
CA LYS A 249 53.38 52.12 76.12
C LYS A 249 53.72 52.76 77.46
N ASP A 250 52.70 52.95 78.29
CA ASP A 250 52.90 53.28 79.69
C ASP A 250 53.59 52.09 80.35
N ASP A 251 54.88 52.24 80.67
CA ASP A 251 55.59 51.36 81.59
C ASP A 251 55.00 51.55 83.00
N LYS A 252 54.45 50.46 83.57
CA LYS A 252 54.24 50.29 85.00
C LYS A 252 54.37 48.83 85.40
#